data_AF-A0A7X1GKL0-F1
#
_entry.id   AF-A0A7X1GKL0-F1
#
_cell.length_a   1.000
_cell.length_b   1.000
_cell.length_c   1.000
_cell.angle_alpha   90.00
_cell.angle_beta   90.00
_cell.angle_gamma   90.00
#
_symmetry.space_group_name_H-M   'P 1'
#
loop_
_entity.id
_entity.type
_entity.pdbx_description
1 polymer ?
#
loop_
_entity_poly.entity_id
_entity_poly.type
_entity_poly.pdbx_seq_one_letter_code
_entity_poly.pdbx_strand_id
1 'polypeptide(L)'
;MAIREVVWKISDTMYDEMTQVQKELSFPNLMDLVSLAVQRYLAEIRHETWWVEFRKLQQQVRASGGFQLGQTKEEIIANLREQRHQIFESNYANMY
;
A
#
# COMPACT_ATOMS: atom_id res chain seq x y z
N MET A 1 -15.52 10.64 -8.11
CA MET A 1 -14.09 10.75 -8.45
C MET A 1 -13.99 11.52 -9.76
N ALA A 2 -13.16 12.56 -9.85
CA ALA A 2 -12.98 13.31 -11.09
C ALA A 2 -12.18 12.47 -12.10
N ILE A 3 -12.71 12.31 -13.31
CA ILE A 3 -11.97 11.70 -14.42
C ILE A 3 -10.87 12.68 -14.81
N ARG A 4 -9.62 12.36 -14.49
CA ARG A 4 -8.47 13.12 -14.99
C ARG A 4 -8.13 12.55 -16.37
N GLU A 5 -8.36 13.34 -17.41
CA GLU A 5 -7.88 13.01 -18.74
C GLU A 5 -6.35 13.09 -18.75
N VAL A 6 -5.71 12.00 -19.16
CA VAL A 6 -4.26 11.91 -19.30
C VAL A 6 -3.96 11.71 -20.76
N VAL A 7 -3.19 12.63 -21.35
CA VAL A 7 -2.75 12.54 -22.74
C VAL A 7 -1.31 12.02 -22.76
N TRP A 8 -1.09 10.91 -23.45
CA TRP A 8 0.24 10.35 -23.68
C TRP A 8 0.59 10.39 -25.15
N LYS A 9 1.83 10.79 -25.44
CA LYS A 9 2.44 10.65 -26.76
C LYS A 9 3.18 9.32 -26.78
N ILE A 10 2.81 8.44 -27.69
CA ILE A 10 3.45 7.14 -27.92
C ILE A 10 4.13 7.15 -29.30
N SER A 11 5.16 6.34 -29.47
CA SER A 11 5.78 6.12 -30.78
C SER A 11 4.88 5.27 -31.67
N ASP A 12 5.08 5.37 -32.99
CA ASP A 12 4.36 4.54 -33.97
C ASP A 12 4.58 3.05 -33.71
N THR A 13 5.82 2.66 -33.35
CA THR A 13 6.16 1.27 -33.00
C THR A 13 5.34 0.76 -31.81
N MET A 14 5.16 1.58 -30.77
CA MET A 14 4.39 1.21 -29.59
C MET A 14 2.90 1.10 -29.93
N TYR A 15 2.38 1.98 -30.79
CA TYR A 15 1.00 1.91 -31.25
C TYR A 15 0.72 0.61 -32.02
N ASP A 16 1.62 0.21 -32.91
CA ASP A 16 1.49 -1.03 -33.69
C ASP A 16 1.51 -2.26 -32.77
N GLU A 17 2.46 -2.33 -31.83
CA GLU A 17 2.54 -3.40 -30.84
C GLU A 17 1.28 -3.48 -29.98
N MET A 18 0.78 -2.34 -29.46
CA MET A 18 -0.44 -2.31 -28.65
C MET A 18 -1.67 -2.76 -29.46
N THR A 19 -1.74 -2.40 -30.74
CA THR A 19 -2.82 -2.82 -31.63
C THR A 19 -2.76 -4.31 -31.94
N GLN A 20 -1.56 -4.87 -32.08
CA GLN A 20 -1.37 -6.31 -32.22
C GLN A 20 -1.83 -7.04 -30.95
N VAL A 21 -1.37 -6.61 -29.78
CA VAL A 21 -1.75 -7.20 -28.49
C VAL A 21 -3.25 -7.09 -28.24
N GLN A 22 -3.87 -5.97 -28.60
CA GLN A 22 -5.32 -5.79 -28.52
C GLN A 22 -6.07 -6.87 -29.32
N LYS A 23 -5.61 -7.20 -30.53
CA LYS A 23 -6.19 -8.25 -31.36
C LYS A 23 -5.95 -9.64 -30.78
N GLU A 24 -4.71 -9.94 -30.38
CA GLU A 24 -4.33 -11.25 -29.83
C GLU A 24 -5.11 -11.59 -28.56
N LEU A 25 -5.27 -10.62 -27.67
CA LEU A 25 -5.99 -10.78 -26.41
C LEU A 25 -7.49 -10.45 -26.51
N SER A 26 -7.99 -10.16 -27.73
CA SER A 26 -9.40 -9.89 -28.02
C SER A 26 -10.02 -8.77 -27.17
N PHE A 27 -9.26 -7.71 -26.89
CA PHE A 27 -9.81 -6.55 -26.17
C PHE A 27 -10.75 -5.74 -27.06
N PRO A 28 -11.87 -5.20 -26.54
CA PRO A 28 -12.84 -4.44 -27.33
C PRO A 28 -12.27 -3.18 -27.96
N ASN A 29 -11.34 -2.52 -27.26
CA ASN A 29 -10.63 -1.34 -27.75
C ASN A 29 -9.28 -1.18 -27.03
N LEU A 30 -8.44 -0.31 -27.57
CA LEU A 30 -7.11 0.01 -27.00
C LEU A 30 -7.19 0.65 -25.60
N MET A 31 -8.24 1.43 -25.31
CA MET A 31 -8.39 2.09 -24.01
C MET A 31 -8.60 1.09 -22.87
N ASP A 32 -9.33 0.01 -23.11
CA ASP A 32 -9.55 -1.06 -22.13
C ASP A 32 -8.24 -1.82 -21.85
N LEU A 33 -7.47 -2.10 -22.90
CA LEU A 33 -6.14 -2.71 -22.77
C LEU A 33 -5.21 -1.83 -21.92
N VAL A 34 -5.12 -0.53 -22.25
CA VAL A 34 -4.29 0.44 -21.52
C VAL A 34 -4.74 0.58 -20.07
N SER A 35 -6.05 0.69 -19.85
CA SER A 35 -6.61 0.82 -18.49
C SER A 35 -6.25 -0.37 -17.62
N LEU A 36 -6.36 -1.59 -18.16
CA LEU A 36 -6.00 -2.80 -17.44
C LEU A 36 -4.48 -2.87 -17.17
N ALA A 37 -3.65 -2.54 -18.16
CA ALA A 37 -2.19 -2.54 -18.01
C ALA A 37 -1.74 -1.54 -16.92
N VAL A 38 -2.28 -0.33 -16.95
CA VAL A 38 -2.00 0.71 -15.94
C VAL A 38 -2.48 0.27 -14.56
N GLN A 39 -3.66 -0.32 -14.45
CA GLN A 39 -4.16 -0.84 -13.16
C GLN A 39 -3.25 -1.92 -12.59
N ARG A 40 -2.79 -2.86 -13.42
CA ARG A 40 -1.84 -3.90 -13.00
C ARG A 40 -0.52 -3.30 -12.53
N TYR A 41 0.05 -2.39 -13.31
CA TYR A 41 1.29 -1.70 -12.95
C TYR A 41 1.16 -0.93 -11.62
N LEU A 42 0.05 -0.21 -11.42
CA LEU A 42 -0.21 0.50 -10.16
C LEU A 42 -0.39 -0.47 -8.98
N ALA A 43 -1.01 -1.63 -9.19
CA ALA A 43 -1.14 -2.65 -8.16
C ALA A 43 0.23 -3.23 -7.78
N GLU A 44 1.09 -3.50 -8.76
CA GLU A 44 2.47 -3.96 -8.56
C GLU A 44 3.29 -2.92 -7.78
N ILE A 45 3.30 -1.65 -8.22
CA ILE A 45 4.00 -0.57 -7.50
C ILE A 45 3.49 -0.46 -6.06
N ARG A 46 2.18 -0.52 -5.84
CA ARG A 46 1.61 -0.45 -4.49
C ARG A 46 2.10 -1.59 -3.62
N HIS A 47 2.19 -2.79 -4.17
CA HIS A 47 2.69 -3.95 -3.45
C HIS A 47 4.18 -3.81 -3.12
N GLU A 48 5.01 -3.36 -4.07
CA GLU A 48 6.43 -3.09 -3.80
C GLU A 48 6.63 -1.99 -2.76
N THR A 49 5.88 -0.89 -2.90
CA THR A 49 5.91 0.23 -1.95
C THR A 49 5.49 -0.25 -0.56
N TRP A 50 4.44 -1.05 -0.46
CA TRP A 50 4.01 -1.65 0.80
C TRP A 50 5.12 -2.49 1.42
N TRP A 51 5.81 -3.32 0.63
CA TRP A 51 6.93 -4.12 1.11
C TRP A 51 8.09 -3.27 1.64
N VAL A 52 8.43 -2.19 0.93
CA VAL A 52 9.49 -1.27 1.36
C VAL A 52 9.12 -0.58 2.67
N GLU A 53 7.91 -0.03 2.76
CA GLU A 53 7.45 0.64 3.99
C GLU A 53 7.30 -0.33 5.16
N PHE A 54 6.84 -1.55 4.91
CA PHE A 54 6.78 -2.59 5.93
C PHE A 54 8.18 -2.94 6.47
N ARG A 55 9.20 -3.09 5.60
CA ARG A 55 10.58 -3.33 6.04
C ARG A 55 11.12 -2.16 6.86
N LYS A 56 10.85 -0.92 6.47
CA LYS A 56 11.24 0.27 7.25
C LYS A 56 10.60 0.23 8.64
N LEU A 57 9.31 -0.09 8.73
CA LEU A 57 8.60 -0.22 10.00
C LEU A 57 9.20 -1.34 10.87
N GLN A 58 9.50 -2.49 10.28
CA GLN A 58 10.19 -3.58 11.00
C GLN A 58 11.57 -3.15 11.52
N GLN A 59 12.34 -2.38 10.75
CA GLN A 59 13.63 -1.85 11.18
C GLN A 59 13.48 -0.86 12.33
N GLN A 60 12.50 0.04 12.26
CA GLN A 60 12.19 0.99 13.34
C GLN A 60 11.82 0.27 14.63
N VAL A 61 10.93 -0.73 14.54
CA VAL A 61 10.54 -1.55 15.70
C VAL A 61 11.75 -2.29 16.29
N ARG A 62 12.65 -2.84 15.46
CA ARG A 62 13.87 -3.49 15.97
C ARG A 62 14.81 -2.48 16.61
N ALA A 63 15.00 -1.32 16.01
CA ALA A 63 15.85 -0.25 16.53
C ALA A 63 15.32 0.32 17.86
N SER A 64 14.00 0.31 18.06
CA SER A 64 13.37 0.69 19.34
C SER A 64 13.43 -0.41 20.41
N GLY A 65 14.10 -1.54 20.16
CA GLY A 65 14.19 -2.67 21.10
C GLY A 65 12.97 -3.60 21.08
N GLY A 66 12.21 -3.61 19.99
CA GLY A 66 10.97 -4.37 19.84
C GLY A 66 9.76 -3.66 20.47
N PHE A 67 8.62 -4.35 20.49
CA PHE A 67 7.40 -3.80 21.09
C PHE A 67 7.39 -3.88 22.62
N GLN A 68 8.34 -4.61 23.23
CA GLN A 68 8.42 -4.82 24.68
C GLN A 68 7.10 -5.30 25.32
N LEU A 69 6.28 -6.05 24.57
CA LEU A 69 4.96 -6.51 25.01
C LEU A 69 5.01 -7.80 25.84
N GLY A 70 6.18 -8.40 26.08
CA GLY A 70 6.33 -9.70 26.73
C GLY A 70 6.49 -10.85 25.73
N GLN A 71 6.74 -12.06 26.24
CA GLN A 71 6.98 -13.26 25.43
C GLN A 71 5.77 -14.20 25.39
N THR A 72 4.85 -14.08 26.34
CA THR A 72 3.63 -14.91 26.41
C THR A 72 2.39 -14.11 26.05
N LYS A 73 1.33 -14.81 25.63
CA LYS A 73 0.05 -14.19 25.28
C LYS A 73 -0.54 -13.41 26.46
N GLU A 74 -0.42 -13.97 27.66
CA GLU A 74 -0.93 -13.40 28.91
C GLU A 74 -0.19 -12.11 29.26
N GLU A 75 1.14 -12.09 29.14
CA GLU A 75 1.97 -10.88 29.31
C GLU A 75 1.61 -9.80 28.29
N ILE A 76 1.43 -10.18 27.02
CA ILE A 76 1.03 -9.25 25.96
C ILE A 76 -0.32 -8.60 26.30
N ILE A 77 -1.29 -9.39 26.73
CA ILE A 77 -2.62 -8.88 27.11
C ILE A 77 -2.53 -7.94 28.31
N ALA A 78 -1.74 -8.31 29.34
CA ALA A 78 -1.57 -7.48 30.53
C ALA A 78 -0.89 -6.14 30.19
N ASN A 79 0.23 -6.17 29.44
CA ASN A 79 0.97 -4.98 29.04
C ASN A 79 0.13 -4.05 28.14
N LEU A 80 -0.66 -4.61 27.20
CA LEU A 80 -1.56 -3.80 26.37
C LEU A 80 -2.70 -3.16 27.17
N ARG A 81 -3.21 -3.83 28.20
CA ARG A 81 -4.23 -3.27 29.10
C ARG A 81 -3.66 -2.11 29.91
N GLU A 82 -2.46 -2.27 30.43
CA GLU A 82 -1.76 -1.25 31.19
C GLU A 82 -1.44 -0.03 30.32
N GLN A 83 -0.87 -0.23 29.13
CA GLN A 83 -0.62 0.87 28.18
C GLN A 83 -1.91 1.61 27.80
N ARG A 84 -3.01 0.89 27.59
CA ARG A 84 -4.32 1.52 27.32
C ARG A 84 -4.78 2.38 28.49
N HIS A 85 -4.60 1.90 29.72
CA HIS A 85 -4.95 2.65 30.92
C HIS A 85 -4.12 3.93 31.03
N GLN A 86 -2.80 3.84 30.85
CA GLN A 86 -1.90 5.01 30.86
C GLN A 86 -2.24 6.05 29.79
N ILE A 87 -2.58 5.61 28.57
CA ILE A 87 -3.04 6.51 27.49
C ILE A 87 -4.34 7.20 27.91
N PHE A 88 -5.30 6.46 28.47
CA PHE A 88 -6.56 7.01 28.95
C PHE A 88 -6.33 8.05 30.05
N GLU A 89 -5.55 7.74 31.08
CA GLU A 89 -5.23 8.66 32.17
C GLU A 89 -4.52 9.92 31.65
N SER A 90 -3.56 9.81 30.72
CA SER A 90 -2.89 10.99 30.15
C SER A 90 -3.83 11.87 29.32
N ASN A 91 -4.75 11.26 28.57
CA ASN A 91 -5.72 12.00 27.77
C ASN A 91 -6.80 12.64 28.64
N TYR A 92 -7.18 11.99 29.73
CA TYR A 92 -8.14 12.51 30.70
C TYR A 92 -7.52 13.64 31.56
N ALA A 93 -6.24 13.54 31.91
CA ALA A 93 -5.49 14.60 32.59
C ALA A 93 -5.31 15.87 31.73
N ASN A 94 -5.33 15.74 30.40
CA ASN A 94 -5.30 16.89 29.49
C ASN A 94 -6.70 17.52 29.23
N MET A 95 -7.77 16.97 29.81
CA MET A 95 -9.14 17.49 29.71
C MET A 95 -9.60 18.31 30.92
N TYR A 96 -8.79 18.40 31.99
CA TYR A 96 -8.98 19.26 33.15
C TYR A 96 -7.80 20.22 33.30
#